data_AF-A0A957M2C9-F1
#
_entry.id   AF-A0A957M2C9-F1
#
_cell.length_a   1.000
_cell.length_b   1.000
_cell.length_c   1.000
_cell.angle_alpha   90.00
_cell.angle_beta   90.00
_cell.angle_gamma   90.00
#
_symmetry.space_group_name_H-M   'P 1'
#
loop_
_entity.id
_entity.type
_entity.pdbx_description
1 polymer ?
#
loop_
_entity_poly.entity_id
_entity_poly.type
_entity_poly.pdbx_seq_one_letter_code
_entity_poly.pdbx_strand_id
1 'polypeptide(L)'
;WAADQLTWPAQPLPLCTDDTAAGTACCTPGSLENPGYDNADDPAVNCPYYPGDHLDAGGDAILHTAQPLSKSHVNAFSAPAGEDPGRVIRQEMAELVFRNKPMFDYVFANNIYNTDGLGELFARNSQAMTSSAPYRARSEPGALVTVDFPVDAVMVKSNWLSAERAEELGLDDDPDNPYITMEIDAKILDNNAPDDQFEPGLYYLVAMHISSKDIPNWVWATFEHVNNPGRCDYTGCNDSFGYTSPDAAPDGFYANFTAPHVTDDGLIIASPIFARGESYPGGEMSDALQDLYAEMGIGSEPQADPAMPDLESSAWRSYRLKGSQVDFTDAMGRPTMLGNSVTEGGFVLSSSCMACHARASVNGEGEPPLGVFIAQLSEVGYPQSSHQVPDPDWYYSSSDEPALQAVQTDFVWGFLFANPITTT
;
A
#
# COMPACT_ATOMS: atom_id res chain seq x y z
N TRP A 1 2.48 8.07 -13.29
CA TRP A 1 2.10 7.72 -11.92
C TRP A 1 2.63 8.81 -11.00
N ALA A 2 2.01 9.03 -9.84
CA ALA A 2 2.50 9.95 -8.82
C ALA A 2 2.68 9.20 -7.50
N ALA A 3 3.83 9.38 -6.86
CA ALA A 3 4.10 8.81 -5.54
C ALA A 3 3.36 9.57 -4.43
N ASP A 4 3.35 9.05 -3.19
CA ASP A 4 2.76 9.73 -2.03
C ASP A 4 3.32 11.15 -1.85
N GLN A 5 4.64 11.31 -1.92
CA GLN A 5 5.35 12.59 -1.78
C GLN A 5 4.91 13.62 -2.83
N LEU A 6 4.46 13.14 -3.98
CA LEU A 6 3.96 13.97 -5.08
C LEU A 6 2.47 14.25 -4.98
N THR A 7 1.74 13.42 -4.24
CA THR A 7 0.29 13.56 -4.04
C THR A 7 -0.04 14.44 -2.84
N TRP A 8 0.78 14.39 -1.79
CA TRP A 8 0.56 15.04 -0.49
C TRP A 8 1.68 16.05 -0.21
N PRO A 9 1.49 17.34 -0.58
CA PRO A 9 2.46 18.38 -0.31
C PRO A 9 2.81 18.53 1.18
N ALA A 10 4.07 18.85 1.46
CA ALA A 10 4.53 19.15 2.82
C ALA A 10 4.02 20.52 3.32
N GLN A 11 3.85 21.49 2.40
CA GLN A 11 3.37 22.84 2.69
C GLN A 11 2.22 23.21 1.75
N PRO A 12 1.07 22.54 1.84
CA PRO A 12 0.02 22.66 0.84
C PRO A 12 -0.54 24.08 0.80
N LEU A 13 -0.74 24.59 -0.41
CA LEU A 13 -1.48 25.83 -0.66
C LEU A 13 -2.97 25.52 -0.94
N PRO A 14 -3.90 26.47 -0.73
CA PRO A 14 -5.31 26.27 -1.05
C PRO A 14 -5.54 26.15 -2.57
N LEU A 15 -6.68 25.60 -2.98
CA LEU A 15 -7.11 25.72 -4.37
C LEU A 15 -7.38 27.19 -4.75
N CYS A 16 -7.09 27.55 -5.99
CA CYS A 16 -7.38 28.89 -6.49
C CYS A 16 -8.89 29.16 -6.55
N THR A 17 -9.25 30.39 -6.19
CA THR A 17 -10.61 30.93 -6.36
C THR A 17 -10.63 31.92 -7.53
N ASP A 18 -11.81 32.30 -8.01
CA ASP A 18 -11.96 33.30 -9.09
C ASP A 18 -11.25 34.64 -8.79
N ASP A 19 -11.05 34.96 -7.51
CA ASP A 19 -10.41 36.19 -7.03
C ASP A 19 -8.88 36.06 -6.84
N THR A 20 -8.31 34.86 -6.98
CA THR A 20 -6.87 34.61 -6.79
C THR A 20 -6.20 34.27 -8.12
N ALA A 21 -5.18 35.04 -8.50
CA ALA A 21 -4.43 34.74 -9.72
C ALA A 21 -3.69 33.40 -9.57
N ALA A 22 -3.94 32.49 -10.52
CA ALA A 22 -3.25 31.21 -10.61
C ALA A 22 -1.72 31.38 -10.57
N GLY A 23 -1.03 30.44 -9.91
CA GLY A 23 0.43 30.37 -9.94
C GLY A 23 1.19 31.26 -8.93
N THR A 24 0.51 31.93 -7.99
CA THR A 24 1.19 32.83 -7.03
C THR A 24 1.02 32.49 -5.55
N ALA A 25 -0.14 31.98 -5.13
CA ALA A 25 -0.41 31.61 -3.73
C ALA A 25 -1.48 30.51 -3.59
N CYS A 26 -1.78 29.79 -4.67
CA CYS A 26 -2.83 28.77 -4.71
C CYS A 26 -2.54 27.74 -5.81
N CYS A 27 -3.16 26.57 -5.69
CA CYS A 27 -3.03 25.45 -6.60
C CYS A 27 -4.19 25.39 -7.59
N THR A 28 -3.89 25.16 -8.87
CA THR A 28 -4.87 24.96 -9.95
C THR A 28 -4.74 23.54 -10.50
N PRO A 29 -5.74 22.67 -10.29
CA PRO A 29 -5.75 21.32 -10.84
C PRO A 29 -5.60 21.33 -12.37
N GLY A 30 -4.73 20.47 -12.90
CA GLY A 30 -4.43 20.38 -14.33
C GLY A 30 -3.56 21.52 -14.89
N SER A 31 -3.13 22.48 -14.07
CA SER A 31 -2.12 23.46 -14.48
C SER A 31 -0.74 22.80 -14.59
N LEU A 32 0.02 23.17 -15.62
CA LEU A 32 1.44 22.84 -15.76
C LEU A 32 2.35 23.82 -15.00
N GLU A 33 1.78 24.88 -14.44
CA GLU A 33 2.47 25.95 -13.74
C GLU A 33 1.76 26.16 -12.39
N ASN A 34 2.12 25.37 -11.38
CA ASN A 34 1.69 25.56 -9.99
C ASN A 34 2.88 25.99 -9.13
N PRO A 35 2.64 26.69 -8.01
CA PRO A 35 3.69 26.97 -7.03
C PRO A 35 4.44 25.69 -6.63
N GLY A 36 5.78 25.77 -6.62
CA GLY A 36 6.66 24.65 -6.28
C GLY A 36 7.14 23.82 -7.47
N TYR A 37 6.46 23.83 -8.62
CA TYR A 37 6.81 22.97 -9.76
C TYR A 37 8.18 23.29 -10.40
N ASP A 38 8.73 24.47 -10.15
CA ASP A 38 10.07 24.88 -10.59
C ASP A 38 11.19 24.37 -9.66
N ASN A 39 10.84 23.81 -8.50
CA ASN A 39 11.77 23.13 -7.61
C ASN A 39 12.06 21.72 -8.13
N ALA A 40 13.29 21.50 -8.63
CA ALA A 40 13.70 20.21 -9.16
C ALA A 40 13.79 19.10 -8.10
N ASP A 41 14.05 19.46 -6.83
CA ASP A 41 14.25 18.49 -5.74
C ASP A 41 12.93 18.09 -5.07
N ASP A 42 11.96 19.01 -5.04
CA ASP A 42 10.62 18.79 -4.48
C ASP A 42 9.57 19.61 -5.25
N PRO A 43 9.16 19.13 -6.44
CA PRO A 43 8.18 19.83 -7.27
C PRO A 43 6.78 19.84 -6.64
N ALA A 44 6.54 19.00 -5.63
CA ALA A 44 5.26 18.88 -4.94
C ALA A 44 5.21 19.62 -3.60
N VAL A 45 6.21 20.46 -3.29
CA VAL A 45 6.33 21.16 -2.00
C VAL A 45 5.04 21.90 -1.59
N ASN A 46 4.34 22.51 -2.56
CA ASN A 46 3.14 23.31 -2.31
C ASN A 46 1.86 22.79 -2.95
N CYS A 47 1.95 22.14 -4.11
CA CYS A 47 0.79 21.65 -4.85
C CYS A 47 1.04 20.22 -5.30
N PRO A 48 0.01 19.34 -5.33
CA PRO A 48 0.18 17.99 -5.88
C PRO A 48 0.76 18.05 -7.29
N TYR A 49 1.75 17.22 -7.59
CA TYR A 49 2.48 17.19 -8.86
C TYR A 49 2.33 15.83 -9.55
N TYR A 50 2.00 15.81 -10.84
CA TYR A 50 1.91 14.57 -11.61
C TYR A 50 3.03 14.49 -12.64
N PRO A 51 4.10 13.70 -12.42
CA PRO A 51 5.28 13.68 -13.29
C PRO A 51 5.00 13.49 -14.77
N GLY A 52 4.02 12.65 -15.09
CA GLY A 52 3.63 12.35 -16.47
C GLY A 52 3.18 13.57 -17.28
N ASP A 53 2.69 14.62 -16.62
CA ASP A 53 2.25 15.86 -17.27
C ASP A 53 3.43 16.79 -17.62
N HIS A 54 4.65 16.49 -17.12
CA HIS A 54 5.83 17.34 -17.22
C HIS A 54 7.02 16.69 -17.95
N LEU A 55 6.83 15.53 -18.59
CA LEU A 55 7.90 14.81 -19.29
C LEU A 55 8.58 15.66 -20.37
N ASP A 56 7.81 16.46 -21.13
CA ASP A 56 8.33 17.35 -22.18
C ASP A 56 9.22 18.49 -21.61
N ALA A 57 9.02 18.83 -20.33
CA ALA A 57 9.83 19.83 -19.62
C ALA A 57 11.06 19.21 -18.91
N GLY A 58 11.29 17.91 -19.09
CA GLY A 58 12.40 17.18 -18.45
C GLY A 58 12.12 16.77 -17.00
N GLY A 59 10.84 16.74 -16.58
CA GLY A 59 10.47 16.18 -15.28
C GLY A 59 10.81 14.70 -15.21
N ASP A 60 11.35 14.24 -14.07
CA ASP A 60 11.58 12.83 -13.83
C ASP A 60 10.25 12.13 -13.55
N ALA A 61 10.00 11.01 -14.23
CA ALA A 61 8.76 10.26 -14.17
C ALA A 61 8.52 9.60 -12.79
N ILE A 62 9.58 9.39 -12.00
CA ILE A 62 9.53 8.70 -10.71
C ILE A 62 10.43 9.45 -9.72
N LEU A 63 9.88 9.91 -8.59
CA LEU A 63 10.73 10.26 -7.44
C LEU A 63 11.18 8.97 -6.76
N HIS A 64 12.48 8.78 -6.64
CA HIS A 64 13.08 7.58 -6.04
C HIS A 64 13.20 7.70 -4.51
N THR A 65 12.54 8.69 -3.92
CA THR A 65 12.55 8.89 -2.47
C THR A 65 11.52 7.98 -1.83
N ALA A 66 11.96 6.95 -1.11
CA ALA A 66 11.06 6.03 -0.43
C ALA A 66 10.91 6.37 1.06
N GLN A 67 9.74 6.08 1.62
CA GLN A 67 9.49 6.25 3.06
C GLN A 67 9.49 4.90 3.74
N PRO A 68 10.12 4.75 4.90
CA PRO A 68 10.07 3.50 5.63
C PRO A 68 8.76 3.30 6.37
N LEU A 69 8.35 2.03 6.52
CA LEU A 69 7.11 1.68 7.23
C LEU A 69 7.20 1.77 8.75
N SER A 70 8.40 1.94 9.31
CA SER A 70 8.60 1.99 10.75
C SER A 70 9.77 2.90 11.12
N LYS A 71 9.76 3.41 12.35
CA LYS A 71 10.78 4.32 12.89
C LYS A 71 12.08 3.61 13.31
N SER A 72 12.37 2.40 12.81
CA SER A 72 13.55 1.64 13.24
C SER A 72 14.60 1.48 12.16
N HIS A 73 14.91 2.54 11.42
CA HIS A 73 16.15 2.56 10.63
C HIS A 73 17.32 2.84 11.58
N VAL A 74 17.65 1.84 12.39
CA VAL A 74 18.74 1.89 13.36
C VAL A 74 20.05 1.45 12.69
N ASN A 75 21.15 2.08 13.07
CA ASN A 75 22.51 1.84 12.53
C ASN A 75 23.11 0.43 12.81
N ALA A 76 22.32 -0.55 13.29
CA ALA A 76 22.79 -1.88 13.61
C ALA A 76 21.74 -2.94 13.24
N PHE A 77 21.89 -3.54 12.07
CA PHE A 77 21.07 -4.66 11.61
C PHE A 77 21.49 -5.96 12.32
N SER A 78 20.53 -6.64 12.94
CA SER A 78 20.71 -8.04 13.35
C SER A 78 19.35 -8.71 13.42
N ALA A 79 19.10 -9.70 12.55
CA ALA A 79 17.93 -10.56 12.65
C ALA A 79 18.02 -11.40 13.96
N PRO A 80 17.20 -11.14 14.99
CA PRO A 80 17.30 -11.89 16.24
C PRO A 80 16.91 -13.35 16.00
N ALA A 81 17.66 -14.27 16.60
CA ALA A 81 17.38 -15.70 16.45
C ALA A 81 15.95 -16.04 16.91
N GLY A 82 15.17 -16.69 16.05
CA GLY A 82 13.80 -17.13 16.33
C GLY A 82 12.70 -16.07 16.11
N GLU A 83 13.09 -14.86 15.69
CA GLU A 83 12.12 -13.85 15.23
C GLU A 83 11.54 -14.23 13.86
N ASP A 84 10.33 -13.76 13.57
CA ASP A 84 9.70 -13.91 12.26
C ASP A 84 10.51 -13.13 11.19
N PRO A 85 11.08 -13.78 10.16
CA PRO A 85 11.88 -13.10 9.13
C PRO A 85 11.11 -11.98 8.43
N GLY A 86 9.81 -12.17 8.19
CA GLY A 86 8.95 -11.17 7.59
C GLY A 86 8.86 -9.90 8.45
N ARG A 87 8.84 -10.06 9.77
CA ARG A 87 8.87 -8.94 10.72
C ARG A 87 10.19 -8.17 10.67
N VAL A 88 11.31 -8.88 10.51
CA VAL A 88 12.63 -8.26 10.35
C VAL A 88 12.66 -7.45 9.05
N ILE A 89 12.24 -8.03 7.92
CA ILE A 89 12.17 -7.32 6.63
C ILE A 89 11.26 -6.09 6.75
N ARG A 90 10.09 -6.22 7.38
CA ARG A 90 9.14 -5.11 7.56
C ARG A 90 9.73 -3.89 8.28
N GLN A 91 10.69 -4.10 9.18
CA GLN A 91 11.30 -3.02 9.94
C GLN A 91 12.32 -2.23 9.12
N GLU A 92 12.95 -2.87 8.13
CA GLU A 92 14.06 -2.32 7.35
C GLU A 92 13.67 -1.91 5.93
N MET A 93 12.50 -2.33 5.45
CA MET A 93 12.09 -2.03 4.09
C MET A 93 11.67 -0.58 3.89
N ALA A 94 11.96 -0.09 2.69
CA ALA A 94 11.44 1.16 2.17
C ALA A 94 10.16 0.90 1.37
N GLU A 95 9.22 1.84 1.41
CA GLU A 95 7.94 1.75 0.74
C GLU A 95 7.74 2.91 -0.23
N LEU A 96 7.20 2.57 -1.41
CA LEU A 96 6.73 3.51 -2.40
C LEU A 96 5.28 3.18 -2.76
N VAL A 97 4.41 4.18 -2.65
CA VAL A 97 2.99 4.07 -3.03
C VAL A 97 2.71 5.01 -4.19
N PHE A 98 2.27 4.44 -5.30
CA PHE A 98 1.96 5.13 -6.54
C PHE A 98 0.46 5.17 -6.80
N ARG A 99 0.01 6.29 -7.36
CA ARG A 99 -1.35 6.51 -7.85
C ARG A 99 -1.32 6.83 -9.34
N ASN A 100 -2.27 6.27 -10.07
CA ASN A 100 -2.43 6.63 -11.47
C ASN A 100 -3.13 8.00 -11.61
N LYS A 101 -3.14 8.54 -12.83
CA LYS A 101 -3.66 9.88 -13.11
C LYS A 101 -5.11 10.09 -12.63
N PRO A 102 -6.08 9.21 -12.92
CA PRO A 102 -7.47 9.40 -12.45
C PRO A 102 -7.59 9.52 -10.94
N MET A 103 -6.84 8.70 -10.19
CA MET A 103 -6.83 8.75 -8.74
C MET A 103 -6.19 10.05 -8.22
N PHE A 104 -5.06 10.46 -8.80
CA PHE A 104 -4.38 11.71 -8.45
C PHE A 104 -5.25 12.94 -8.75
N ASP A 105 -5.81 13.02 -9.96
CA ASP A 105 -6.65 14.14 -10.42
C ASP A 105 -7.89 14.26 -9.50
N TYR A 106 -8.47 13.13 -9.07
CA TYR A 106 -9.60 13.13 -8.13
C TYR A 106 -9.22 13.75 -6.78
N VAL A 107 -8.05 13.41 -6.21
CA VAL A 107 -7.57 13.98 -4.95
C VAL A 107 -7.38 15.49 -5.09
N PHE A 108 -6.70 15.92 -6.15
CA PHE A 108 -6.34 17.33 -6.35
C PHE A 108 -7.58 18.19 -6.66
N ALA A 109 -8.42 17.77 -7.62
CA ALA A 109 -9.58 18.54 -8.07
C ALA A 109 -10.66 18.71 -6.98
N ASN A 110 -10.68 17.83 -5.97
CA ASN A 110 -11.66 17.88 -4.89
C ASN A 110 -11.14 18.51 -3.60
N ASN A 111 -9.95 19.14 -3.61
CA ASN A 111 -9.33 19.76 -2.44
C ASN A 111 -9.13 18.80 -1.27
N ILE A 112 -8.89 17.50 -1.51
CA ILE A 112 -8.71 16.51 -0.43
C ILE A 112 -7.24 16.13 -0.22
N TYR A 113 -6.29 16.89 -0.78
CA TYR A 113 -4.85 16.71 -0.58
C TYR A 113 -4.29 17.35 0.70
N ASN A 114 -5.13 18.03 1.48
CA ASN A 114 -4.79 18.75 2.71
C ASN A 114 -5.85 18.50 3.79
N THR A 115 -5.50 18.70 5.06
CA THR A 115 -6.42 18.41 6.18
C THR A 115 -7.60 19.37 6.23
N ASP A 116 -7.44 20.64 5.85
CA ASP A 116 -8.54 21.62 5.82
C ASP A 116 -9.69 21.15 4.91
N GLY A 117 -9.39 20.76 3.67
CA GLY A 117 -10.40 20.28 2.73
C GLY A 117 -11.00 18.92 3.11
N LEU A 118 -10.24 18.07 3.81
CA LEU A 118 -10.77 16.84 4.44
C LEU A 118 -11.74 17.17 5.59
N GLY A 119 -11.45 18.19 6.39
CA GLY A 119 -12.37 18.71 7.42
C GLY A 119 -13.65 19.29 6.81
N GLU A 120 -13.56 19.99 5.67
CA GLU A 120 -14.74 20.45 4.94
C GLU A 120 -15.59 19.29 4.39
N LEU A 121 -14.97 18.22 3.88
CA LEU A 121 -15.64 16.99 3.48
C LEU A 121 -16.43 16.41 4.66
N PHE A 122 -15.81 16.31 5.84
CA PHE A 122 -16.47 15.84 7.05
C PHE A 122 -17.67 16.73 7.42
N ALA A 123 -17.49 18.05 7.39
CA ALA A 123 -18.54 19.00 7.71
C ALA A 123 -19.75 18.86 6.76
N ARG A 124 -19.49 18.73 5.45
CA ARG A 124 -20.54 18.48 4.44
C ARG A 124 -21.25 17.16 4.67
N ASN A 125 -20.52 16.09 5.00
CA ASN A 125 -21.09 14.78 5.33
C ASN A 125 -22.02 14.85 6.56
N SER A 126 -21.51 15.40 7.65
CA SER A 126 -22.25 15.55 8.91
C SER A 126 -23.54 16.38 8.73
N GLN A 127 -23.46 17.47 7.96
CA GLN A 127 -24.63 18.26 7.60
C GLN A 127 -25.62 17.48 6.73
N ALA A 128 -25.14 16.75 5.72
CA ALA A 128 -25.98 15.95 4.84
C ALA A 128 -26.75 14.86 5.60
N MET A 129 -26.10 14.18 6.54
CA MET A 129 -26.74 13.15 7.37
C MET A 129 -27.95 13.67 8.13
N THR A 130 -27.85 14.86 8.73
CA THR A 130 -28.91 15.44 9.56
C THR A 130 -30.00 16.09 8.71
N SER A 131 -29.63 16.75 7.61
CA SER A 131 -30.55 17.53 6.77
C SER A 131 -31.30 16.71 5.72
N SER A 132 -30.75 15.56 5.30
CA SER A 132 -31.25 14.84 4.11
C SER A 132 -31.79 13.45 4.40
N ALA A 133 -31.79 12.99 5.67
CA ALA A 133 -32.30 11.67 6.03
C ALA A 133 -33.73 11.43 5.50
N PRO A 134 -34.03 10.24 4.91
CA PRO A 134 -33.17 9.06 4.75
C PRO A 134 -32.35 9.04 3.45
N TYR A 135 -32.34 10.13 2.68
CA TYR A 135 -31.62 10.23 1.42
C TYR A 135 -30.12 10.51 1.65
N ARG A 136 -29.29 9.97 0.77
CA ARG A 136 -27.86 10.30 0.73
C ARG A 136 -27.66 11.52 -0.17
N ALA A 137 -26.98 12.54 0.34
CA ALA A 137 -26.56 13.64 -0.50
C ALA A 137 -25.55 13.15 -1.54
N ARG A 138 -25.59 13.77 -2.72
CA ARG A 138 -24.70 13.46 -3.83
C ARG A 138 -23.49 14.38 -3.77
N SER A 139 -22.30 13.83 -3.96
CA SER A 139 -21.07 14.61 -4.17
C SER A 139 -21.14 15.34 -5.51
N GLU A 140 -20.69 16.60 -5.51
CA GLU A 140 -20.44 17.39 -6.72
C GLU A 140 -18.94 17.70 -6.81
N PRO A 141 -18.38 17.95 -8.01
CA PRO A 141 -16.96 18.30 -8.16
C PRO A 141 -16.56 19.47 -7.27
N GLY A 142 -15.49 19.30 -6.47
CA GLY A 142 -15.02 20.32 -5.52
C GLY A 142 -15.85 20.46 -4.24
N ALA A 143 -16.95 19.71 -4.10
CA ALA A 143 -17.84 19.76 -2.94
C ALA A 143 -18.29 18.33 -2.56
N LEU A 144 -17.31 17.46 -2.29
CA LEU A 144 -17.57 16.07 -1.92
C LEU A 144 -18.31 15.97 -0.57
N VAL A 145 -19.27 15.05 -0.51
CA VAL A 145 -19.92 14.60 0.74
C VAL A 145 -19.37 13.23 1.15
N THR A 146 -18.98 12.40 0.19
CA THR A 146 -18.28 11.14 0.39
C THR A 146 -17.09 11.05 -0.57
N VAL A 147 -16.06 10.31 -0.18
CA VAL A 147 -14.98 9.91 -1.09
C VAL A 147 -15.45 8.68 -1.86
N ASP A 148 -15.42 8.73 -3.19
CA ASP A 148 -15.66 7.59 -4.06
C ASP A 148 -14.78 7.77 -5.30
N PHE A 149 -13.65 7.05 -5.34
CA PHE A 149 -12.68 7.21 -6.41
C PHE A 149 -13.26 6.78 -7.77
N PRO A 150 -12.75 7.32 -8.89
CA PRO A 150 -13.10 6.86 -10.24
C PRO A 150 -12.82 5.37 -10.42
N VAL A 151 -13.63 4.68 -11.24
CA VAL A 151 -13.49 3.22 -11.48
C VAL A 151 -12.12 2.83 -12.05
N ASP A 152 -11.48 3.75 -12.77
CA ASP A 152 -10.14 3.59 -13.33
C ASP A 152 -9.03 3.96 -12.34
N ALA A 153 -9.34 4.26 -11.08
CA ALA A 153 -8.34 4.51 -10.04
C ALA A 153 -7.58 3.22 -9.68
N VAL A 154 -6.25 3.30 -9.74
CA VAL A 154 -5.34 2.21 -9.38
C VAL A 154 -4.25 2.75 -8.47
N MET A 155 -3.94 1.96 -7.44
CA MET A 155 -2.86 2.22 -6.49
C MET A 155 -1.93 1.01 -6.44
N VAL A 156 -0.62 1.29 -6.47
CA VAL A 156 0.43 0.26 -6.31
C VAL A 156 1.27 0.64 -5.11
N LYS A 157 1.34 -0.24 -4.12
CA LYS A 157 2.31 -0.15 -3.03
C LYS A 157 3.41 -1.16 -3.29
N SER A 158 4.65 -0.73 -3.22
CA SER A 158 5.83 -1.57 -3.48
C SER A 158 6.79 -1.47 -2.30
N ASN A 159 7.35 -2.61 -1.92
CA ASN A 159 8.22 -2.75 -0.76
C ASN A 159 9.60 -3.22 -1.20
N TRP A 160 10.60 -2.48 -0.74
CA TRP A 160 11.95 -2.51 -1.24
C TRP A 160 12.92 -2.72 -0.09
N LEU A 161 13.87 -3.64 -0.25
CA LEU A 161 14.92 -3.89 0.73
C LEU A 161 16.26 -3.53 0.10
N SER A 162 17.15 -2.84 0.83
CA SER A 162 18.47 -2.50 0.27
C SER A 162 19.25 -3.78 -0.03
N ALA A 163 20.06 -3.78 -1.08
CA ALA A 163 20.82 -4.95 -1.52
C ALA A 163 21.73 -5.51 -0.40
N GLU A 164 22.34 -4.63 0.39
CA GLU A 164 23.15 -5.02 1.56
C GLU A 164 22.32 -5.77 2.61
N ARG A 165 21.11 -5.30 2.91
CA ARG A 165 20.24 -5.92 3.93
C ARG A 165 19.62 -7.22 3.41
N ALA A 166 19.34 -7.28 2.11
CA ALA A 166 18.94 -8.50 1.45
C ALA A 166 20.03 -9.58 1.60
N GLU A 167 21.30 -9.26 1.32
CA GLU A 167 22.44 -10.16 1.52
C GLU A 167 22.56 -10.63 2.98
N GLU A 168 22.45 -9.71 3.95
CA GLU A 168 22.50 -10.06 5.39
C GLU A 168 21.36 -10.99 5.84
N LEU A 169 20.23 -10.97 5.14
CA LEU A 169 19.09 -11.87 5.34
C LEU A 169 19.16 -13.17 4.52
N GLY A 170 20.20 -13.33 3.70
CA GLY A 170 20.34 -14.47 2.78
C GLY A 170 19.39 -14.41 1.57
N LEU A 171 18.92 -13.21 1.23
CA LEU A 171 18.13 -12.92 0.03
C LEU A 171 19.07 -12.46 -1.10
N ASP A 172 19.99 -13.34 -1.48
CA ASP A 172 20.94 -13.09 -2.56
C ASP A 172 20.23 -13.04 -3.93
N ASP A 173 20.84 -12.34 -4.89
CA ASP A 173 20.37 -12.29 -6.28
C ASP A 173 20.50 -13.68 -6.93
N ASP A 174 19.39 -14.41 -6.95
CA ASP A 174 19.26 -15.76 -7.47
C ASP A 174 19.12 -15.70 -9.00
N PRO A 175 20.08 -16.25 -9.78
CA PRO A 175 19.99 -16.22 -11.23
C PRO A 175 18.74 -16.91 -11.80
N ASP A 176 18.16 -17.87 -11.08
CA ASP A 176 16.95 -18.57 -11.49
C ASP A 176 15.68 -17.77 -11.14
N ASN A 177 15.76 -16.87 -10.15
CA ASN A 177 14.67 -16.01 -9.70
C ASN A 177 15.22 -14.61 -9.34
N PRO A 178 15.64 -13.81 -10.35
CA PRO A 178 16.26 -12.52 -10.09
C PRO A 178 15.24 -11.52 -9.54
N TYR A 179 15.72 -10.55 -8.78
CA TYR A 179 14.90 -9.46 -8.26
C TYR A 179 14.74 -8.32 -9.26
N ILE A 180 13.60 -7.63 -9.22
CA ILE A 180 13.50 -6.29 -9.81
C ILE A 180 14.29 -5.34 -8.92
N THR A 181 15.14 -4.52 -9.54
CA THR A 181 16.02 -3.60 -8.82
C THR A 181 15.77 -2.14 -9.19
N MET A 182 16.05 -1.23 -8.25
CA MET A 182 15.94 0.21 -8.45
C MET A 182 16.93 0.94 -7.53
N GLU A 183 17.51 2.05 -7.99
CA GLU A 183 18.21 2.96 -7.09
C GLU A 183 17.18 3.78 -6.31
N ILE A 184 17.22 3.73 -4.98
CA ILE A 184 16.29 4.40 -4.08
C ILE A 184 17.06 5.25 -3.09
N ASP A 185 16.53 6.44 -2.80
CA ASP A 185 16.97 7.29 -1.70
C ASP A 185 15.98 7.13 -0.54
N ALA A 186 16.20 6.13 0.32
CA ALA A 186 15.26 5.81 1.38
C ALA A 186 15.49 6.69 2.61
N LYS A 187 14.43 7.28 3.16
CA LYS A 187 14.54 8.09 4.37
C LYS A 187 14.97 7.23 5.57
N ILE A 188 15.95 7.70 6.33
CA ILE A 188 16.39 7.07 7.59
C ILE A 188 15.53 7.64 8.72
N LEU A 189 14.67 6.81 9.31
CA LEU A 189 13.98 7.15 10.57
C LEU A 189 14.74 6.54 11.76
N ASP A 190 15.66 7.32 12.34
CA ASP A 190 16.24 7.06 13.68
C ASP A 190 15.66 8.11 14.65
N ASN A 191 15.29 7.68 15.86
CA ASN A 191 14.82 8.56 16.95
C ASN A 191 15.81 9.70 17.30
N ASN A 192 17.07 9.60 16.86
CA ASN A 192 18.11 10.60 17.09
C ASN A 192 18.69 11.22 15.81
N ALA A 193 18.25 10.79 14.62
CA ALA A 193 18.70 11.40 13.37
C ALA A 193 17.84 12.64 13.03
N PRO A 194 18.44 13.71 12.50
CA PRO A 194 17.74 14.73 11.74
C PRO A 194 16.76 14.13 10.71
N ASP A 195 15.59 14.76 10.54
CA ASP A 195 14.51 14.33 9.63
C ASP A 195 14.90 14.37 8.12
N ASP A 196 16.14 14.72 7.79
CA ASP A 196 16.67 14.92 6.44
C ASP A 196 17.79 13.93 6.06
N GLN A 197 17.95 12.82 6.79
CA GLN A 197 18.88 11.76 6.40
C GLN A 197 18.24 10.73 5.47
N PHE A 198 18.98 10.38 4.43
CA PHE A 198 18.59 9.36 3.47
C PHE A 198 19.74 8.36 3.22
N GLU A 199 19.36 7.16 2.85
CA GLU A 199 20.23 6.05 2.48
C GLU A 199 20.08 5.72 0.99
N PRO A 200 20.87 6.39 0.12
CA PRO A 200 20.87 6.09 -1.30
C PRO A 200 21.56 4.75 -1.56
N GLY A 201 20.95 3.92 -2.41
CA GLY A 201 21.54 2.65 -2.79
C GLY A 201 20.68 1.85 -3.76
N LEU A 202 21.16 0.66 -4.11
CA LEU A 202 20.40 -0.31 -4.88
C LEU A 202 19.45 -1.08 -3.96
N TYR A 203 18.18 -1.19 -4.34
CA TYR A 203 17.16 -1.91 -3.59
C TYR A 203 16.50 -2.98 -4.44
N TYR A 204 16.08 -4.06 -3.79
CA TYR A 204 15.37 -5.19 -4.37
C TYR A 204 13.89 -5.11 -4.03
N LEU A 205 13.03 -5.24 -5.02
CA LEU A 205 11.59 -5.34 -4.81
C LEU A 205 11.29 -6.70 -4.18
N VAL A 206 10.84 -6.71 -2.94
CA VAL A 206 10.52 -7.95 -2.20
C VAL A 206 9.03 -8.26 -2.21
N ALA A 207 8.17 -7.24 -2.29
CA ALA A 207 6.72 -7.41 -2.28
C ALA A 207 6.00 -6.24 -2.95
N MET A 208 4.79 -6.48 -3.43
CA MET A 208 3.92 -5.43 -3.96
C MET A 208 2.44 -5.73 -3.71
N HIS A 209 1.66 -4.67 -3.52
CA HIS A 209 0.21 -4.68 -3.42
C HIS A 209 -0.36 -3.83 -4.54
N ILE A 210 -1.33 -4.39 -5.25
CA ILE A 210 -2.06 -3.69 -6.31
C ILE A 210 -3.51 -3.60 -5.89
N SER A 211 -4.07 -2.40 -5.91
CA SER A 211 -5.46 -2.13 -5.57
C SER A 211 -6.14 -1.36 -6.69
N SER A 212 -7.32 -1.80 -7.12
CA SER A 212 -8.09 -1.18 -8.21
C SER A 212 -9.53 -0.91 -7.80
N LYS A 213 -10.08 0.24 -8.22
CA LYS A 213 -11.47 0.65 -7.96
C LYS A 213 -12.50 0.03 -8.94
N ASP A 214 -12.10 -0.99 -9.70
CA ASP A 214 -12.97 -1.70 -10.67
C ASP A 214 -14.31 -2.18 -10.08
N ILE A 215 -14.38 -2.38 -8.76
CA ILE A 215 -15.59 -2.73 -8.00
C ILE A 215 -15.74 -1.83 -6.75
N PRO A 216 -16.94 -1.69 -6.17
CA PRO A 216 -17.18 -0.80 -5.02
C PRO A 216 -16.25 -1.06 -3.81
N ASN A 217 -15.93 -2.34 -3.55
CA ASN A 217 -15.11 -2.80 -2.44
C ASN A 217 -13.59 -2.83 -2.76
N TRP A 218 -13.21 -2.34 -3.94
CA TRP A 218 -11.88 -2.48 -4.53
C TRP A 218 -11.46 -3.93 -4.77
N VAL A 219 -10.65 -4.14 -5.79
CA VAL A 219 -9.92 -5.39 -6.00
C VAL A 219 -8.56 -5.24 -5.34
N TRP A 220 -8.21 -6.16 -4.45
CA TRP A 220 -6.92 -6.19 -3.76
C TRP A 220 -6.15 -7.42 -4.20
N ALA A 221 -4.89 -7.25 -4.58
CA ALA A 221 -3.98 -8.34 -4.89
C ALA A 221 -2.62 -8.08 -4.28
N THR A 222 -1.99 -9.12 -3.73
CA THR A 222 -0.66 -9.02 -3.14
C THR A 222 0.27 -10.05 -3.75
N PHE A 223 1.47 -9.61 -4.09
CA PHE A 223 2.51 -10.39 -4.72
C PHE A 223 3.78 -10.34 -3.88
N GLU A 224 4.50 -11.44 -3.86
CA GLU A 224 5.77 -11.58 -3.15
C GLU A 224 6.81 -12.20 -4.06
N HIS A 225 8.06 -11.82 -3.87
CA HIS A 225 9.17 -12.52 -4.50
C HIS A 225 9.17 -13.98 -4.01
N VAL A 226 9.45 -14.91 -4.94
CA VAL A 226 9.40 -16.35 -4.65
C VAL A 226 10.36 -16.77 -3.52
N ASN A 227 11.50 -16.10 -3.41
CA ASN A 227 12.52 -16.38 -2.41
C ASN A 227 12.26 -15.71 -1.05
N ASN A 228 11.16 -14.97 -0.86
CA ASN A 228 10.83 -14.41 0.44
C ASN A 228 10.66 -15.54 1.49
N PRO A 229 11.34 -15.44 2.65
CA PRO A 229 11.19 -16.41 3.72
C PRO A 229 9.78 -16.35 4.30
N GLY A 230 9.12 -17.49 4.46
CA GLY A 230 7.79 -17.52 5.05
C GLY A 230 6.67 -16.95 4.16
N ARG A 231 6.89 -16.80 2.84
CA ARG A 231 5.91 -16.20 1.91
C ARG A 231 4.50 -16.79 2.04
N CYS A 232 4.36 -18.09 2.30
CA CYS A 232 3.06 -18.76 2.48
C CYS A 232 2.75 -19.17 3.93
N ASP A 233 3.47 -18.62 4.90
CA ASP A 233 3.19 -18.89 6.31
C ASP A 233 1.78 -18.43 6.70
N TYR A 234 1.23 -19.09 7.73
CA TYR A 234 -0.04 -18.74 8.40
C TYR A 234 -1.32 -18.93 7.59
N THR A 235 -1.50 -18.15 6.51
CA THR A 235 -2.72 -18.12 5.71
C THR A 235 -2.63 -18.94 4.42
N GLY A 236 -1.42 -19.38 4.05
CA GLY A 236 -1.14 -20.02 2.78
C GLY A 236 -1.05 -19.01 1.63
N CYS A 237 -0.76 -19.52 0.44
CA CYS A 237 -0.82 -18.78 -0.82
C CYS A 237 -1.87 -19.40 -1.73
N ASN A 238 -2.66 -18.56 -2.40
CA ASN A 238 -3.72 -18.99 -3.29
C ASN A 238 -3.60 -18.27 -4.65
N ASP A 239 -3.17 -19.01 -5.66
CA ASP A 239 -3.03 -18.51 -7.03
C ASP A 239 -3.71 -19.43 -8.04
N SER A 240 -4.91 -19.03 -8.48
CA SER A 240 -5.72 -19.79 -9.44
C SER A 240 -5.40 -19.50 -10.91
N PHE A 241 -4.49 -18.57 -11.20
CA PHE A 241 -4.19 -18.11 -12.55
C PHE A 241 -2.72 -18.21 -12.92
N GLY A 242 -1.83 -17.71 -12.06
CA GLY A 242 -0.43 -17.49 -12.37
C GLY A 242 0.43 -18.74 -12.28
N TYR A 243 0.72 -19.19 -11.05
CA TYR A 243 1.62 -20.30 -10.78
C TYR A 243 0.90 -21.45 -10.08
N THR A 244 1.24 -22.67 -10.50
CA THR A 244 0.72 -23.89 -9.89
C THR A 244 1.28 -24.10 -8.50
N SER A 245 0.47 -24.60 -7.57
CA SER A 245 0.99 -25.02 -6.27
C SER A 245 1.82 -26.30 -6.46
N PRO A 246 3.02 -26.40 -5.85
CA PRO A 246 3.79 -27.64 -5.80
C PRO A 246 3.16 -28.70 -4.88
N ASP A 247 2.16 -28.32 -4.08
CA ASP A 247 1.55 -29.22 -3.09
C ASP A 247 0.69 -30.29 -3.76
N ALA A 248 0.73 -31.50 -3.20
CA ALA A 248 -0.10 -32.60 -3.67
C ALA A 248 -1.57 -32.38 -3.29
N ALA A 249 -2.37 -31.89 -4.24
CA ALA A 249 -3.82 -31.84 -4.10
C ALA A 249 -4.44 -33.23 -4.37
N PRO A 250 -5.44 -33.68 -3.58
CA PRO A 250 -6.17 -34.91 -3.88
C PRO A 250 -6.95 -34.83 -5.20
N ASP A 251 -7.21 -35.97 -5.83
CA ASP A 251 -8.01 -36.04 -7.06
C ASP A 251 -9.37 -35.33 -6.90
N GLY A 252 -9.67 -34.40 -7.81
CA GLY A 252 -10.91 -33.63 -7.81
C GLY A 252 -10.91 -32.37 -6.93
N PHE A 253 -9.78 -32.03 -6.29
CA PHE A 253 -9.59 -30.77 -5.59
C PHE A 253 -8.83 -29.76 -6.46
N TYR A 254 -8.94 -28.48 -6.12
CA TYR A 254 -8.14 -27.45 -6.78
C TYR A 254 -6.67 -27.55 -6.31
N ALA A 255 -5.74 -27.27 -7.23
CA ALA A 255 -4.28 -27.35 -7.03
C ALA A 255 -3.61 -25.95 -7.02
N ASN A 256 -4.37 -24.92 -6.66
CA ASN A 256 -3.96 -23.51 -6.63
C ASN A 256 -3.55 -23.02 -5.24
N PHE A 257 -3.62 -23.88 -4.22
CA PHE A 257 -3.35 -23.51 -2.83
C PHE A 257 -2.08 -24.16 -2.32
N THR A 258 -1.10 -23.34 -1.96
CA THR A 258 0.10 -23.76 -1.24
C THR A 258 -0.15 -23.60 0.26
N ALA A 259 -0.13 -24.71 0.98
CA ALA A 259 -0.39 -24.75 2.41
C ALA A 259 0.80 -24.23 3.22
N PRO A 260 0.57 -23.59 4.37
CA PRO A 260 1.63 -23.26 5.31
C PRO A 260 2.37 -24.52 5.76
N HIS A 261 3.70 -24.44 5.88
CA HIS A 261 4.46 -25.51 6.50
C HIS A 261 4.11 -25.64 7.99
N VAL A 262 4.04 -26.89 8.45
CA VAL A 262 3.76 -27.22 9.85
C VAL A 262 4.79 -28.19 10.39
N THR A 263 5.08 -28.08 11.67
CA THR A 263 5.93 -28.99 12.44
C THR A 263 5.21 -29.43 13.71
N ASP A 264 5.83 -30.34 14.46
CA ASP A 264 5.31 -30.89 15.72
C ASP A 264 5.83 -30.08 16.91
N ASP A 265 4.96 -29.81 17.89
CA ASP A 265 5.34 -29.09 19.12
C ASP A 265 6.15 -29.93 20.11
N GLY A 266 6.34 -31.23 19.85
CA GLY A 266 7.12 -32.15 20.68
C GLY A 266 6.45 -32.49 22.01
N LEU A 267 5.16 -32.16 22.19
CA LEU A 267 4.43 -32.42 23.42
C LEU A 267 3.89 -33.85 23.48
N ILE A 268 3.47 -34.28 24.68
CA ILE A 268 2.88 -35.62 24.91
C ILE A 268 1.68 -35.86 23.99
N ILE A 269 0.91 -34.80 23.75
CA ILE A 269 -0.16 -34.76 22.76
C ILE A 269 0.31 -33.80 21.67
N ALA A 270 0.95 -34.37 20.67
CA ALA A 270 1.40 -33.69 19.47
C ALA A 270 0.29 -32.82 18.87
N SER A 271 0.60 -31.54 18.66
CA SER A 271 -0.25 -30.62 17.90
C SER A 271 0.57 -29.99 16.77
N PRO A 272 -0.01 -29.81 15.57
CA PRO A 272 0.67 -29.12 14.50
C PRO A 272 0.81 -27.64 14.86
N ILE A 273 2.02 -27.12 14.69
CA ILE A 273 2.35 -25.68 14.81
C ILE A 273 3.00 -25.21 13.51
N PHE A 274 2.93 -23.91 13.21
CA PHE A 274 3.55 -23.38 11.99
C PHE A 274 5.08 -23.50 12.04
N ALA A 275 5.67 -24.02 10.96
CA ALA A 275 7.10 -23.95 10.70
C ALA A 275 7.37 -22.64 9.95
N ARG A 276 7.84 -21.62 10.68
CA ARG A 276 7.94 -20.24 10.17
C ARG A 276 9.26 -19.96 9.45
N GLY A 277 9.19 -19.11 8.44
CA GLY A 277 10.38 -18.59 7.74
C GLY A 277 11.03 -19.58 6.77
N GLU A 278 10.37 -20.71 6.49
CA GLU A 278 10.86 -21.68 5.51
C GLU A 278 10.65 -21.18 4.07
N SER A 279 11.39 -21.78 3.13
CA SER A 279 11.21 -21.52 1.70
C SER A 279 10.06 -22.35 1.14
N TYR A 280 9.35 -21.76 0.17
CA TYR A 280 8.26 -22.41 -0.55
C TYR A 280 8.63 -22.55 -2.03
N PRO A 281 8.44 -23.73 -2.66
CA PRO A 281 8.78 -23.87 -4.07
C PRO A 281 8.02 -22.87 -4.95
N GLY A 282 8.65 -22.46 -6.05
CA GLY A 282 8.11 -21.42 -6.93
C GLY A 282 6.93 -21.84 -7.80
N GLY A 283 6.71 -23.14 -7.96
CA GLY A 283 5.69 -23.66 -8.87
C GLY A 283 6.01 -23.44 -10.35
N GLU A 284 5.22 -24.03 -11.23
CA GLU A 284 5.30 -23.80 -12.67
C GLU A 284 4.34 -22.69 -13.09
N MET A 285 4.83 -21.76 -13.93
CA MET A 285 4.00 -20.71 -14.53
C MET A 285 2.99 -21.34 -15.49
N SER A 286 1.72 -20.98 -15.35
CA SER A 286 0.66 -21.44 -16.25
C SER A 286 0.86 -20.93 -17.67
N ASP A 287 0.38 -21.68 -18.66
CA ASP A 287 0.39 -21.25 -20.07
C ASP A 287 -0.34 -19.91 -20.25
N ALA A 288 -1.45 -19.69 -19.53
CA ALA A 288 -2.22 -18.46 -19.61
C ALA A 288 -1.44 -17.23 -19.11
N LEU A 289 -0.65 -17.37 -18.04
CA LEU A 289 0.22 -16.29 -17.56
C LEU A 289 1.41 -16.08 -18.50
N GLN A 290 1.98 -17.16 -19.06
CA GLN A 290 3.04 -17.06 -20.06
C GLN A 290 2.57 -16.27 -21.30
N ASP A 291 1.39 -16.60 -21.82
CA ASP A 291 0.78 -15.93 -22.96
C ASP A 291 0.50 -14.45 -22.66
N LEU A 292 -0.03 -14.15 -21.47
CA LEU A 292 -0.27 -12.76 -21.04
C LEU A 292 1.03 -11.96 -20.96
N TYR A 293 2.08 -12.52 -20.37
CA TYR A 293 3.38 -11.86 -20.31
C TYR A 293 3.97 -11.63 -21.71
N ALA A 294 3.85 -12.61 -22.61
CA ALA A 294 4.31 -12.46 -23.99
C ALA A 294 3.52 -11.37 -24.75
N GLU A 295 2.20 -11.30 -24.58
CA GLU A 295 1.35 -10.27 -25.20
C GLU A 295 1.68 -8.86 -24.69
N MET A 296 1.97 -8.74 -23.39
CA MET A 296 2.28 -7.48 -22.73
C MET A 296 3.76 -7.05 -22.88
N GLY A 297 4.62 -7.92 -23.42
CA GLY A 297 6.07 -7.66 -23.49
C GLY A 297 6.78 -7.71 -22.14
N ILE A 298 6.26 -8.51 -21.19
CA ILE A 298 6.80 -8.61 -19.82
C ILE A 298 7.76 -9.78 -19.70
N GLY A 299 8.92 -9.51 -19.11
CA GLY A 299 9.84 -10.55 -18.65
C GLY A 299 10.51 -11.37 -19.75
N SER A 300 10.85 -10.76 -20.87
CA SER A 300 11.53 -11.41 -22.00
C SER A 300 13.06 -11.32 -21.94
N GLU A 301 13.62 -10.33 -21.25
CA GLU A 301 15.06 -10.01 -21.26
C GLU A 301 15.56 -9.72 -19.84
N PRO A 302 16.85 -9.89 -19.51
CA PRO A 302 17.39 -9.40 -18.24
C PRO A 302 17.17 -7.89 -18.07
N GLN A 303 17.01 -7.43 -16.83
CA GLN A 303 16.91 -5.99 -16.54
C GLN A 303 18.11 -5.24 -17.15
N ALA A 304 17.83 -4.21 -17.94
CA ALA A 304 18.85 -3.50 -18.71
C ALA A 304 19.65 -2.50 -17.85
N ASP A 305 18.95 -1.82 -16.93
CA ASP A 305 19.52 -0.85 -16.01
C ASP A 305 19.12 -1.20 -14.56
N PRO A 306 20.04 -1.64 -13.69
CA PRO A 306 19.74 -1.93 -12.29
C PRO A 306 19.19 -0.73 -11.50
N ALA A 307 19.45 0.50 -11.97
CA ALA A 307 18.95 1.70 -11.31
C ALA A 307 17.44 1.92 -11.53
N MET A 308 16.84 1.25 -12.52
CA MET A 308 15.44 1.47 -12.90
C MET A 308 14.72 0.18 -13.31
N PRO A 309 13.50 -0.08 -12.78
CA PRO A 309 12.67 -1.16 -13.30
C PRO A 309 12.30 -0.92 -14.77
N ASP A 310 12.50 -1.94 -15.60
CA ASP A 310 12.00 -1.97 -16.98
C ASP A 310 10.95 -3.07 -17.18
N LEU A 311 10.08 -2.91 -18.18
CA LEU A 311 8.94 -3.79 -18.43
C LEU A 311 9.41 -5.18 -18.87
N GLU A 312 10.45 -5.22 -19.70
CA GLU A 312 10.99 -6.41 -20.33
C GLU A 312 11.76 -7.32 -19.35
N SER A 313 12.12 -6.82 -18.16
CA SER A 313 12.90 -7.54 -17.15
C SER A 313 12.31 -8.89 -16.75
N SER A 314 13.06 -9.97 -17.00
CA SER A 314 12.72 -11.35 -16.68
C SER A 314 12.49 -11.57 -15.18
N ALA A 315 13.00 -10.69 -14.32
CA ALA A 315 12.74 -10.68 -12.89
C ALA A 315 11.26 -10.52 -12.52
N TRP A 316 10.42 -9.95 -13.40
CA TRP A 316 8.97 -9.95 -13.17
C TRP A 316 8.39 -11.37 -13.02
N ARG A 317 9.06 -12.38 -13.59
CA ARG A 317 8.71 -13.81 -13.47
C ARG A 317 9.13 -14.44 -12.14
N SER A 318 9.74 -13.68 -11.23
CA SER A 318 10.11 -14.14 -9.88
C SER A 318 9.05 -13.82 -8.83
N TYR A 319 8.00 -13.08 -9.19
CA TYR A 319 6.93 -12.68 -8.27
C TYR A 319 5.73 -13.63 -8.38
N ARG A 320 5.13 -13.96 -7.25
CA ARG A 320 3.98 -14.87 -7.15
C ARG A 320 2.80 -14.13 -6.53
N LEU A 321 1.61 -14.36 -7.09
CA LEU A 321 0.39 -13.94 -6.41
C LEU A 321 0.27 -14.75 -5.11
N LYS A 322 0.18 -14.06 -3.99
CA LYS A 322 -0.13 -14.71 -2.71
C LYS A 322 -1.63 -14.87 -2.53
N GLY A 323 -2.40 -13.91 -3.02
CA GLY A 323 -3.85 -14.00 -3.06
C GLY A 323 -4.48 -12.67 -3.45
N SER A 324 -5.80 -12.71 -3.62
CA SER A 324 -6.63 -11.55 -3.86
C SER A 324 -7.82 -11.49 -2.90
N GLN A 325 -8.33 -10.29 -2.66
CA GLN A 325 -9.46 -10.04 -1.78
C GLN A 325 -10.41 -9.03 -2.43
N VAL A 326 -11.71 -9.32 -2.41
CA VAL A 326 -12.79 -8.47 -2.95
C VAL A 326 -14.01 -8.38 -2.02
N ASP A 327 -14.04 -9.25 -1.01
CA ASP A 327 -15.08 -9.32 0.01
C ASP A 327 -14.45 -9.43 1.40
N PHE A 328 -15.10 -8.86 2.41
CA PHE A 328 -14.69 -8.97 3.81
C PHE A 328 -14.90 -10.36 4.40
N THR A 329 -15.86 -11.12 3.87
CA THR A 329 -16.23 -12.44 4.37
C THR A 329 -16.56 -13.40 3.23
N ASP A 330 -16.43 -14.68 3.47
CA ASP A 330 -16.96 -15.71 2.58
C ASP A 330 -18.50 -15.82 2.67
N ALA A 331 -19.07 -16.72 1.87
CA ALA A 331 -20.52 -16.95 1.83
C ALA A 331 -21.13 -17.47 3.13
N MET A 332 -20.31 -17.88 4.11
CA MET A 332 -20.74 -18.32 5.44
C MET A 332 -20.49 -17.26 6.52
N GLY A 333 -20.03 -16.06 6.14
CA GLY A 333 -19.74 -14.98 7.07
C GLY A 333 -18.41 -15.14 7.80
N ARG A 334 -17.53 -16.05 7.36
CA ARG A 334 -16.17 -16.16 7.92
C ARG A 334 -15.32 -15.07 7.29
N PRO A 335 -14.54 -14.31 8.08
CA PRO A 335 -13.67 -13.27 7.54
C PRO A 335 -12.65 -13.86 6.57
N THR A 336 -12.44 -13.17 5.45
CA THR A 336 -11.38 -13.52 4.51
C THR A 336 -10.07 -12.89 4.98
N MET A 337 -9.00 -13.67 4.95
CA MET A 337 -7.67 -13.23 5.40
C MET A 337 -6.76 -13.10 4.20
N LEU A 338 -6.00 -12.01 4.15
CA LEU A 338 -4.95 -11.79 3.16
C LEU A 338 -3.91 -10.86 3.78
N GLY A 339 -2.69 -11.38 3.95
CA GLY A 339 -1.56 -10.61 4.44
C GLY A 339 -0.29 -11.01 3.71
N ASN A 340 0.57 -10.04 3.47
CA ASN A 340 1.90 -10.18 2.91
C ASN A 340 2.90 -10.43 4.03
N SER A 341 3.82 -11.39 3.84
CA SER A 341 4.81 -11.78 4.84
C SER A 341 5.77 -10.63 5.16
N VAL A 342 5.96 -9.73 4.19
CA VAL A 342 6.80 -8.55 4.30
C VAL A 342 6.01 -7.40 4.92
N THR A 343 4.97 -6.86 4.27
CA THR A 343 4.24 -5.65 4.73
C THR A 343 3.54 -5.85 6.07
N GLU A 344 2.99 -7.05 6.31
CA GLU A 344 2.30 -7.43 7.54
C GLU A 344 3.13 -8.37 8.43
N GLY A 345 4.45 -8.40 8.23
CA GLY A 345 5.39 -9.16 9.04
C GLY A 345 5.16 -8.94 10.55
N GLY A 346 4.93 -10.02 11.28
CA GLY A 346 4.59 -10.01 12.72
C GLY A 346 3.09 -9.98 13.05
N PHE A 347 2.20 -9.72 12.07
CA PHE A 347 0.75 -9.71 12.27
C PHE A 347 -0.09 -10.30 11.14
N VAL A 348 0.53 -11.06 10.22
CA VAL A 348 -0.11 -11.74 9.07
C VAL A 348 -1.39 -12.50 9.45
N LEU A 349 -1.40 -13.19 10.61
CA LEU A 349 -2.56 -13.93 11.12
C LEU A 349 -3.80 -13.09 11.44
N SER A 350 -3.64 -11.77 11.50
CA SER A 350 -4.72 -10.80 11.71
C SER A 350 -4.94 -9.89 10.50
N SER A 351 -4.33 -10.19 9.36
CA SER A 351 -4.31 -9.28 8.21
C SER A 351 -5.44 -9.52 7.21
N SER A 352 -6.05 -8.41 6.80
CA SER A 352 -6.90 -8.32 5.62
C SER A 352 -6.66 -6.95 4.99
N CYS A 353 -6.37 -6.92 3.69
CA CYS A 353 -6.25 -5.69 2.92
C CYS A 353 -7.51 -4.82 3.09
N MET A 354 -8.69 -5.40 2.85
CA MET A 354 -9.96 -4.69 2.91
C MET A 354 -10.33 -4.21 4.31
N ALA A 355 -10.34 -5.11 5.30
CA ALA A 355 -10.80 -4.78 6.65
C ALA A 355 -9.86 -3.81 7.37
N CYS A 356 -8.55 -3.90 7.09
CA CYS A 356 -7.58 -2.93 7.58
C CYS A 356 -7.83 -1.57 6.92
N HIS A 357 -7.92 -1.52 5.60
CA HIS A 357 -8.11 -0.28 4.86
C HIS A 357 -9.50 0.35 5.03
N ALA A 358 -10.52 -0.41 5.43
CA ALA A 358 -11.83 0.14 5.74
C ALA A 358 -11.78 1.20 6.85
N ARG A 359 -10.76 1.13 7.72
CA ARG A 359 -10.52 2.08 8.81
C ARG A 359 -9.89 3.39 8.33
N ALA A 360 -9.36 3.44 7.11
CA ALA A 360 -8.87 4.68 6.50
C ALA A 360 -10.03 5.68 6.43
N SER A 361 -9.91 6.74 7.22
CA SER A 361 -10.99 7.69 7.46
C SER A 361 -10.43 9.00 8.02
N VAL A 362 -11.25 10.05 8.02
CA VAL A 362 -10.91 11.38 8.56
C VAL A 362 -12.01 11.91 9.48
N ASN A 363 -11.63 12.65 10.52
CA ASN A 363 -12.52 13.33 11.45
C ASN A 363 -12.82 14.78 11.00
N GLY A 364 -13.44 15.58 11.88
CA GLY A 364 -13.78 16.98 11.60
C GLY A 364 -12.58 17.91 11.43
N GLU A 365 -11.43 17.52 11.96
CA GLU A 365 -10.13 18.19 11.80
C GLU A 365 -9.40 17.76 10.53
N GLY A 366 -9.97 16.83 9.75
CA GLY A 366 -9.32 16.25 8.57
C GLY A 366 -8.20 15.26 8.92
N GLU A 367 -8.09 14.86 10.18
CA GLU A 367 -7.06 13.95 10.69
C GLU A 367 -7.60 12.51 10.79
N PRO A 368 -6.75 11.47 10.68
CA PRO A 368 -7.19 10.09 10.80
C PRO A 368 -7.54 9.72 12.25
N PRO A 369 -8.82 9.38 12.57
CA PRO A 369 -9.21 9.01 13.93
C PRO A 369 -8.92 7.55 14.27
N LEU A 370 -8.65 6.72 13.26
CA LEU A 370 -8.42 5.27 13.39
C LEU A 370 -7.03 4.91 12.87
N GLY A 371 -6.33 4.04 13.60
CA GLY A 371 -5.07 3.44 13.16
C GLY A 371 -5.24 2.04 12.54
N VAL A 372 -4.15 1.56 11.94
CA VAL A 372 -4.02 0.20 11.37
C VAL A 372 -4.29 -0.89 12.42
N PHE A 373 -3.75 -0.71 13.63
CA PHE A 373 -3.87 -1.69 14.70
C PHE A 373 -5.10 -1.45 15.59
N ILE A 374 -5.64 -2.54 16.12
CA ILE A 374 -6.68 -2.54 17.15
C ILE A 374 -6.07 -2.76 18.53
N ALA A 375 -6.83 -2.46 19.58
CA ALA A 375 -6.40 -2.64 20.97
C ALA A 375 -6.46 -4.12 21.41
N GLN A 376 -5.89 -5.02 20.61
CA GLN A 376 -5.78 -6.45 20.87
C GLN A 376 -4.37 -6.93 20.49
N LEU A 377 -3.83 -7.86 21.29
CA LEU A 377 -2.53 -8.45 21.06
C LEU A 377 -2.68 -9.88 20.56
N SER A 378 -1.77 -10.29 19.68
CA SER A 378 -1.60 -11.67 19.24
C SER A 378 -0.99 -12.53 20.35
N GLU A 379 -0.90 -13.85 20.10
CA GLU A 379 -0.30 -14.80 21.03
C GLU A 379 1.18 -14.52 21.33
N VAL A 380 1.87 -13.80 20.44
CA VAL A 380 3.25 -13.35 20.61
C VAL A 380 3.37 -11.92 21.17
N GLY A 381 2.25 -11.31 21.56
CA GLY A 381 2.21 -9.97 22.16
C GLY A 381 2.29 -8.81 21.17
N TYR A 382 2.12 -9.07 19.87
CA TYR A 382 2.15 -8.03 18.83
C TYR A 382 0.73 -7.49 18.55
N PRO A 383 0.53 -6.18 18.32
CA PRO A 383 -0.79 -5.64 18.00
C PRO A 383 -1.42 -6.27 16.76
N GLN A 384 -2.71 -6.57 16.83
CA GLN A 384 -3.47 -7.10 15.69
C GLN A 384 -3.99 -5.98 14.80
N SER A 385 -4.15 -6.25 13.51
CA SER A 385 -4.91 -5.37 12.61
C SER A 385 -6.38 -5.80 12.55
N SER A 386 -7.22 -4.98 11.92
CA SER A 386 -8.62 -5.32 11.71
C SER A 386 -8.76 -6.28 10.52
N HIS A 387 -9.44 -7.40 10.76
CA HIS A 387 -9.73 -8.42 9.73
C HIS A 387 -11.19 -8.84 9.69
N GLN A 388 -12.08 -8.08 10.34
CA GLN A 388 -13.52 -8.33 10.35
C GLN A 388 -14.25 -7.42 9.35
N VAL A 389 -15.57 -7.61 9.18
CA VAL A 389 -16.42 -6.62 8.52
C VAL A 389 -16.31 -5.26 9.23
N PRO A 390 -16.46 -4.13 8.52
CA PRO A 390 -16.37 -2.81 9.12
C PRO A 390 -17.37 -2.63 10.27
N ASP A 391 -16.89 -2.09 11.39
CA ASP A 391 -17.73 -1.77 12.55
C ASP A 391 -18.41 -0.41 12.33
N PRO A 392 -19.75 -0.32 12.36
CA PRO A 392 -20.46 0.95 12.23
C PRO A 392 -20.02 2.01 13.25
N ASP A 393 -19.60 1.60 14.45
CA ASP A 393 -19.19 2.52 15.52
C ASP A 393 -17.85 3.22 15.21
N TRP A 394 -17.12 2.79 14.18
CA TRP A 394 -15.96 3.52 13.64
C TRP A 394 -16.37 4.85 13.00
N TYR A 395 -17.55 4.90 12.40
CA TYR A 395 -18.00 6.03 11.60
C TYR A 395 -19.08 6.85 12.29
N TYR A 396 -19.86 6.25 13.20
CA TYR A 396 -21.01 6.90 13.82
C TYR A 396 -21.08 6.61 15.32
N SER A 397 -21.48 7.61 16.12
CA SER A 397 -21.91 7.37 17.50
C SER A 397 -23.42 7.20 17.55
N SER A 398 -23.88 6.20 18.31
CA SER A 398 -25.30 5.94 18.56
C SER A 398 -25.87 6.75 19.75
N SER A 399 -25.42 8.00 19.93
CA SER A 399 -25.86 8.92 20.99
C SER A 399 -27.27 9.51 20.74
N ASP A 400 -27.84 10.22 21.73
CA ASP A 400 -29.09 11.01 21.63
C ASP A 400 -28.90 12.33 20.83
N GLU A 401 -28.23 12.16 19.71
CA GLU A 401 -28.44 12.55 18.32
C GLU A 401 -27.29 11.79 17.61
N PRO A 402 -27.55 10.99 16.57
CA PRO A 402 -26.47 10.28 15.89
C PRO A 402 -25.45 11.27 15.33
N ALA A 403 -24.17 11.07 15.63
CA ALA A 403 -23.11 11.95 15.16
C ALA A 403 -22.08 11.18 14.35
N LEU A 404 -21.67 11.78 13.24
CA LEU A 404 -20.53 11.31 12.46
C LEU A 404 -19.26 11.41 13.31
N GLN A 405 -18.50 10.32 13.37
CA GLN A 405 -17.18 10.24 14.01
C GLN A 405 -16.06 10.29 12.96
N ALA A 406 -16.28 9.64 11.81
CA ALA A 406 -15.29 9.59 10.75
C ALA A 406 -15.94 9.40 9.36
N VAL A 407 -15.41 10.06 8.33
CA VAL A 407 -15.73 9.78 6.93
C VAL A 407 -14.67 8.83 6.38
N GLN A 408 -15.10 7.67 5.86
CA GLN A 408 -14.18 6.74 5.19
C GLN A 408 -13.56 7.38 3.93
N THR A 409 -12.26 7.22 3.75
CA THR A 409 -11.50 7.74 2.61
C THR A 409 -11.40 6.74 1.45
N ASP A 410 -12.47 5.96 1.25
CA ASP A 410 -12.56 4.92 0.21
C ASP A 410 -11.33 4.01 0.19
N PHE A 411 -10.98 3.46 1.36
CA PHE A 411 -9.86 2.55 1.59
C PHE A 411 -8.45 3.14 1.41
N VAL A 412 -8.28 4.45 1.21
CA VAL A 412 -6.95 5.05 0.97
C VAL A 412 -6.33 5.58 2.26
N TRP A 413 -5.25 4.95 2.72
CA TRP A 413 -4.48 5.40 3.88
C TRP A 413 -3.63 6.65 3.61
N GLY A 414 -3.29 6.94 2.34
CA GLY A 414 -2.39 8.05 1.99
C GLY A 414 -2.81 9.43 2.52
N PHE A 415 -4.11 9.64 2.81
CA PHE A 415 -4.59 10.87 3.46
C PHE A 415 -3.96 11.12 4.84
N LEU A 416 -3.34 10.12 5.49
CA LEU A 416 -2.57 10.31 6.72
C LEU A 416 -1.33 11.21 6.54
N PHE A 417 -0.88 11.39 5.29
CA PHE A 417 0.23 12.28 4.93
C PHE A 417 -0.24 13.70 4.56
N ALA A 418 -1.55 13.96 4.53
CA ALA A 418 -2.06 15.30 4.26
C ALA A 418 -1.66 16.25 5.39
N ASN A 419 -1.23 17.46 5.02
CA ASN A 419 -0.87 18.53 5.94
C ASN A 419 -1.92 19.65 5.93
N PRO A 420 -1.99 20.49 6.97
CA PRO A 420 -2.83 21.69 6.93
C PRO A 420 -2.30 22.70 5.91
N ILE A 421 -3.22 23.48 5.35
CA ILE A 421 -2.89 24.56 4.43
C ILE A 421 -1.94 25.55 5.12
N THR A 422 -0.84 25.87 4.44
CA THR A 422 0.12 26.84 4.95
C THR A 422 -0.42 28.25 4.72
N THR A 423 -0.74 28.95 5.80
CA THR A 423 -1.11 30.37 5.74
C THR A 423 0.14 31.21 5.53
N THR A 424 0.31 31.79 4.33
CA THR A 424 1.36 32.78 4.04
C THR A 424 1.11 34.12 4.71
#